data_AF-A0A212TDA7-F1
#
_entry.id   AF-A0A212TDA7-F1
#
_cell.length_a   1.000
_cell.length_b   1.000
_cell.length_c   1.000
_cell.angle_alpha   90.00
_cell.angle_beta   90.00
_cell.angle_gamma   90.00
#
_symmetry.space_group_name_H-M   'P 1'
#
loop_
_entity.id
_entity.type
_entity.pdbx_description
1 polymer ?
#
loop_
_entity_poly.entity_id
_entity_poly.type
_entity_poly.pdbx_seq_one_letter_code
_entity_poly.pdbx_strand_id
1 'polypeptide(L)'
;MPVTGCHLADPEKGGHHNLKAWRVIISQAIRQRTLSLWLQPMVNEGRLMPVYHQVFSRIDSAEGALKAGTFLPMAERFGVGGVPFSYLRNLRFQGLRIDNSFIHDVDTHEDNRSCIEPVVAIAHSRGLKVFATGVETAAEYSVLC
;
A
#
# COMPACT_ATOMS: atom_id res chain seq x y z
N MET A 1 -25.35 -10.91 -5.21
CA MET A 1 -24.97 -10.48 -6.57
C MET A 1 -23.44 -10.53 -6.68
N PRO A 2 -22.85 -11.07 -7.75
CA PRO A 2 -21.39 -11.17 -7.86
C PRO A 2 -20.74 -9.81 -8.13
N VAL A 3 -19.52 -9.62 -7.62
CA VAL A 3 -18.76 -8.37 -7.67
C VAL A 3 -18.40 -8.02 -9.12
N THR A 4 -18.81 -6.83 -9.58
CA THR A 4 -18.47 -6.29 -10.89
C THR A 4 -17.17 -5.50 -10.78
N GLY A 5 -16.08 -5.96 -11.43
CA GLY A 5 -14.79 -5.23 -11.45
C GLY A 5 -13.54 -6.02 -11.05
N CYS A 6 -13.59 -7.35 -10.95
CA CYS A 6 -12.38 -8.16 -10.75
C CYS A 6 -11.56 -8.24 -12.05
N HIS A 7 -10.43 -7.55 -12.10
CA HIS A 7 -9.42 -7.75 -13.14
C HIS A 7 -8.37 -8.74 -12.62
N LEU A 8 -8.17 -9.85 -13.33
CA LEU A 8 -7.01 -10.74 -13.14
C LEU A 8 -5.74 -9.91 -13.32
N ALA A 9 -4.79 -10.07 -12.40
CA ALA A 9 -3.46 -9.48 -12.54
C ALA A 9 -2.82 -10.09 -13.80
N ASP A 10 -2.67 -9.27 -14.84
CA ASP A 10 -2.02 -9.64 -16.10
C ASP A 10 -0.49 -9.61 -15.89
N PRO A 11 0.18 -10.77 -15.84
CA PRO A 11 1.61 -10.84 -15.60
C PRO A 11 2.45 -10.29 -16.76
N GLU A 12 1.86 -10.07 -17.94
CA GLU A 12 2.57 -9.58 -19.14
C GLU A 12 2.57 -8.06 -19.28
N LYS A 13 1.81 -7.31 -18.46
CA LYS A 13 1.78 -5.84 -18.48
C LYS A 13 2.96 -5.16 -17.77
N GLY A 14 4.02 -5.90 -17.46
CA GLY A 14 5.24 -5.36 -16.87
C GLY A 14 6.34 -5.20 -17.91
N GLY A 15 6.35 -4.10 -18.67
CA GLY A 15 7.52 -3.75 -19.47
C GLY A 15 8.76 -3.75 -18.58
N HIS A 16 9.74 -4.62 -18.87
CA HIS A 16 10.95 -4.82 -18.08
C HIS A 16 11.85 -3.57 -18.10
N HIS A 17 11.48 -2.57 -17.31
CA HIS A 17 12.29 -1.39 -17.08
C HIS A 17 13.46 -1.76 -16.17
N ASN A 18 14.69 -1.68 -16.68
CA ASN A 18 15.88 -1.85 -15.86
C ASN A 18 16.06 -0.67 -14.89
N LEU A 19 16.93 -0.82 -13.88
CA LEU A 19 17.14 0.19 -12.83
C LEU A 19 17.57 1.57 -13.38
N LYS A 20 18.31 1.60 -14.49
CA LYS A 20 18.72 2.85 -15.16
C LYS A 20 17.52 3.57 -15.81
N ALA A 21 16.64 2.82 -16.45
CA ALA A 21 15.42 3.34 -17.06
C ALA A 21 14.50 3.96 -16.00
N TRP A 22 14.29 3.25 -14.89
CA TRP A 22 13.52 3.79 -13.75
C TRP A 22 14.10 5.08 -13.19
N ARG A 23 15.43 5.22 -13.18
CA ARG A 23 16.09 6.43 -12.69
C ARG A 23 15.72 7.62 -13.55
N VAL A 24 15.70 7.44 -14.87
CA VAL A 24 15.29 8.48 -15.82
C VAL A 24 13.81 8.82 -15.63
N ILE A 25 12.93 7.82 -15.58
CA ILE A 25 11.47 8.01 -15.43
C ILE A 25 11.15 8.81 -14.16
N ILE A 26 11.65 8.36 -13.01
CA ILE A 26 11.36 9.01 -11.72
C ILE A 26 11.99 10.41 -11.65
N SER A 27 13.23 10.58 -12.15
CA SER A 27 13.89 11.90 -12.17
C SER A 27 13.17 12.89 -13.07
N GLN A 28 12.67 12.44 -14.22
CA GLN A 28 11.86 13.26 -15.12
C GLN A 28 10.52 13.61 -14.47
N ALA A 29 9.85 12.65 -13.84
CA ALA A 29 8.58 12.89 -13.18
C ALA A 29 8.67 13.97 -12.09
N ILE A 30 9.75 13.94 -11.29
CA ILE A 30 10.02 14.98 -10.28
C ILE A 30 10.29 16.33 -10.96
N ARG A 31 11.17 16.35 -11.97
CA ARG A 31 11.58 17.59 -12.66
C ARG A 31 10.42 18.26 -13.39
N GLN A 32 9.59 17.46 -14.06
CA GLN A 32 8.44 17.90 -14.86
C GLN A 32 7.17 18.03 -14.01
N ARG A 33 7.21 17.67 -12.73
CA ARG A 33 6.08 17.69 -11.80
C ARG A 33 4.87 16.87 -12.31
N THR A 34 5.15 15.71 -12.89
CA THR A 34 4.11 14.77 -13.37
C THR A 34 3.71 13.75 -12.30
N LEU A 35 4.08 13.99 -11.04
CA LEU A 35 3.60 13.21 -9.91
C LEU A 35 2.23 13.74 -9.48
N SER A 36 1.20 12.92 -9.62
CA SER A 36 -0.18 13.27 -9.30
C SER A 36 -0.71 12.45 -8.13
N LEU A 37 -1.69 13.03 -7.42
CA LEU A 37 -2.40 12.36 -6.32
C LEU A 37 -3.80 11.98 -6.80
N TRP A 38 -4.10 10.69 -6.72
CA TRP A 38 -5.41 10.13 -7.01
C TRP A 38 -6.15 9.88 -5.71
N LEU A 39 -7.40 10.33 -5.64
CA LEU A 39 -8.24 10.16 -4.46
C LEU A 39 -9.33 9.14 -4.78
N GLN A 40 -9.39 8.07 -3.99
CA GLN A 40 -10.45 7.08 -4.06
C GLN A 40 -11.37 7.24 -2.84
N PRO A 41 -12.65 7.59 -3.02
CA PRO A 41 -13.59 7.65 -1.91
C PRO A 41 -13.87 6.25 -1.36
N MET A 42 -13.80 6.10 -0.04
CA MET A 42 -14.16 4.89 0.67
C MET A 42 -15.52 5.09 1.32
N VAL A 43 -16.47 4.26 0.91
CA VAL A 43 -17.86 4.29 1.36
C VAL A 43 -18.12 3.08 2.26
N ASN A 44 -19.07 3.22 3.20
CA ASN A 44 -19.55 2.08 3.97
C ASN A 44 -20.74 1.45 3.24
N GLU A 45 -20.94 0.14 3.42
CA GLU A 45 -22.09 -0.56 2.86
C GLU A 45 -23.38 0.12 3.34
N GLY A 46 -24.24 0.50 2.39
CA GLY A 46 -25.49 1.24 2.67
C GLY A 46 -25.38 2.77 2.79
N ARG A 47 -24.18 3.36 2.73
CA ARG A 47 -23.99 4.83 2.67
C ARG A 47 -23.11 5.22 1.48
N LEU A 48 -23.69 5.91 0.50
CA LEU A 48 -22.96 6.49 -0.64
C LEU A 48 -22.08 7.71 -0.27
N MET A 49 -22.15 8.18 0.97
CA MET A 49 -21.28 9.27 1.42
C MET A 49 -19.87 8.74 1.74
N PRO A 50 -18.81 9.36 1.18
CA PRO A 50 -17.43 9.01 1.52
C PRO A 50 -17.18 9.20 3.02
N VAL A 51 -16.71 8.14 3.68
CA VAL A 51 -16.27 8.19 5.09
C VAL A 51 -14.86 8.77 5.17
N TYR A 52 -14.01 8.41 4.21
CA TYR A 52 -12.66 8.95 4.02
C TYR A 52 -12.20 8.79 2.56
N HIS A 53 -11.09 9.43 2.21
CA HIS A 53 -10.44 9.27 0.90
C HIS A 53 -9.11 8.54 1.05
N GLN A 54 -8.90 7.51 0.25
CA GLN A 54 -7.60 6.89 0.08
C GLN A 54 -6.81 7.67 -0.96
N VAL A 55 -5.59 8.08 -0.62
CA VAL A 55 -4.70 8.85 -1.50
C VAL A 55 -3.68 7.91 -2.13
N PHE A 56 -3.54 7.95 -3.44
CA PHE A 56 -2.57 7.17 -4.20
C PHE A 56 -1.66 8.08 -5.02
N SER A 57 -0.36 7.89 -4.89
CA SER A 57 0.59 8.53 -5.79
C SER A 57 0.61 7.85 -7.15
N ARG A 58 0.70 8.66 -8.20
CA ARG A 58 0.85 8.25 -9.60
C ARG A 58 1.93 9.08 -10.28
N ILE A 59 2.60 8.49 -11.26
CA ILE A 59 3.42 9.24 -12.23
C ILE A 59 2.68 9.19 -13.55
N ASP A 60 2.33 10.36 -14.09
CA ASP A 60 1.71 10.46 -15.41
C ASP A 60 2.79 10.26 -16.48
N SER A 61 2.74 9.13 -17.19
CA SER A 61 3.60 8.83 -18.35
C SER A 61 2.79 8.85 -19.65
N ALA A 62 3.49 8.81 -20.78
CA ALA A 62 2.86 8.73 -22.10
C ALA A 62 2.07 7.42 -22.30
N GLU A 63 2.45 6.32 -21.65
CA GLU A 63 1.72 5.05 -21.70
C GLU A 63 0.60 4.94 -20.64
N GLY A 64 0.48 5.91 -19.74
CA GLY A 64 -0.56 5.99 -18.72
C GLY A 64 -0.01 6.26 -17.31
N ALA A 65 -0.92 6.29 -16.33
CA ALA A 65 -0.56 6.57 -14.95
C ALA A 65 0.12 5.36 -14.29
N LEU A 66 1.42 5.48 -14.01
CA LEU A 66 2.19 4.48 -13.30
C LEU A 66 1.81 4.46 -11.82
N LYS A 67 1.52 3.26 -11.29
CA LYS A 67 1.11 3.09 -9.89
C LYS A 67 2.31 3.20 -8.94
N ALA A 68 2.08 3.75 -7.74
CA ALA A 68 3.10 3.81 -6.68
C ALA A 68 3.80 2.46 -6.44
N GLY A 69 3.06 1.35 -6.39
CA GLY A 69 3.65 0.02 -6.20
C GLY A 69 4.66 -0.39 -7.28
N THR A 70 4.59 0.22 -8.48
CA THR A 70 5.52 -0.06 -9.58
C THR A 70 6.80 0.75 -9.46
N PHE A 71 6.73 2.02 -9.05
CA PHE A 71 7.91 2.91 -9.05
C PHE A 71 8.51 3.16 -7.67
N LEU A 72 7.75 3.01 -6.58
CA LEU A 72 8.21 3.30 -5.22
C LEU A 72 9.38 2.40 -4.80
N PRO A 73 9.38 1.08 -5.06
CA PRO A 73 10.54 0.24 -4.74
C PRO A 73 11.82 0.66 -5.48
N MET A 74 11.67 1.19 -6.70
CA MET A 74 12.81 1.69 -7.48
C MET A 74 13.28 3.06 -6.97
N ALA A 75 12.34 3.93 -6.58
CA ALA A 75 12.63 5.22 -5.96
C ALA A 75 13.39 5.05 -4.64
N GLU A 76 12.98 4.10 -3.79
CA GLU A 76 13.66 3.77 -2.53
C GLU A 76 15.10 3.28 -2.77
N ARG A 77 15.32 2.51 -3.84
CA ARG A 77 16.65 2.03 -4.23
C ARG A 77 17.58 3.12 -4.76
N PHE A 78 17.05 4.26 -5.22
CA PHE A 78 17.90 5.40 -5.62
C PHE A 78 18.54 6.13 -4.44
N GLY A 79 18.08 5.87 -3.22
CA GLY A 79 18.61 6.44 -1.98
C GLY A 79 19.03 5.39 -0.97
N VAL A 80 19.76 4.33 -1.39
CA VAL A 80 20.29 3.23 -0.55
C VAL A 80 20.61 3.71 0.88
N GLY A 81 19.66 3.42 1.78
CA GLY A 81 19.52 4.06 3.08
C GLY A 81 18.02 4.22 3.34
N GLY A 82 17.33 3.10 3.61
CA GLY A 82 15.86 3.01 3.67
C GLY A 82 15.20 4.11 4.48
N VAL A 83 13.90 4.30 4.27
CA VAL A 83 13.11 5.34 4.96
C VAL A 83 13.36 5.27 6.47
N PRO A 84 14.06 6.26 7.07
CA PRO A 84 14.37 6.19 8.49
C PRO A 84 13.05 6.18 9.27
N PHE A 85 12.94 5.32 10.29
CA PHE A 85 11.74 5.26 11.15
C PHE A 85 11.38 6.63 11.76
N SER A 86 12.34 7.58 11.80
CA SER A 86 12.11 8.97 12.19
C SER A 86 11.11 9.71 11.31
N TYR A 87 10.91 9.33 10.05
CA TYR A 87 9.86 9.93 9.20
C TYR A 87 8.46 9.57 9.67
N LEU A 88 8.25 8.35 10.20
CA LEU A 88 6.97 7.95 10.81
C LEU A 88 6.64 8.75 12.08
N ARG A 89 7.63 9.40 12.70
CA ARG A 89 7.42 10.19 13.93
C ARG A 89 6.59 11.45 13.69
N ASN A 90 6.72 12.07 12.50
CA ASN A 90 6.10 13.37 12.21
C ASN A 90 4.85 13.26 11.33
N LEU A 91 4.55 12.07 10.81
CA LEU A 91 3.39 11.83 9.98
C LEU A 91 2.18 11.51 10.86
N ARG A 92 1.16 12.38 10.82
CA ARG A 92 -0.14 12.16 11.47
C ARG A 92 -0.96 11.17 10.65
N PHE A 93 -0.62 9.89 10.74
CA PHE A 93 -1.47 8.83 10.18
C PHE A 93 -2.74 8.69 11.02
N GLN A 94 -3.86 8.36 10.37
CA GLN A 94 -5.14 8.07 11.04
C GLN A 94 -5.39 6.55 11.10
N GLY A 95 -4.65 5.77 10.31
CA GLY A 95 -4.71 4.33 10.34
C GLY A 95 -3.58 3.67 9.56
N LEU A 96 -3.36 2.40 9.86
CA LEU A 96 -2.39 1.50 9.26
C LEU A 96 -3.15 0.39 8.54
N ARG A 97 -2.88 0.17 7.26
CA ARG A 97 -3.42 -0.96 6.51
C ARG A 97 -2.37 -2.07 6.43
N ILE A 98 -2.74 -3.29 6.81
CA ILE A 98 -1.92 -4.49 6.67
C ILE A 98 -2.43 -5.26 5.44
N ASP A 99 -1.51 -5.54 4.52
CA ASP A 99 -1.84 -6.23 3.28
C ASP A 99 -2.06 -7.73 3.51
N ASN A 100 -2.87 -8.37 2.66
CA ASN A 100 -3.24 -9.78 2.78
C ASN A 100 -2.00 -10.70 2.81
N SER A 101 -0.91 -10.34 2.13
CA SER A 101 0.32 -11.15 2.14
C SER A 101 0.90 -11.43 3.54
N PHE A 102 0.55 -10.62 4.55
CA PHE A 102 0.94 -10.84 5.94
C PHE A 102 -0.20 -11.46 6.77
N ILE A 103 -1.46 -11.32 6.34
CA ILE A 103 -2.64 -11.82 7.04
C ILE A 103 -2.90 -13.30 6.74
N HIS A 104 -2.66 -13.72 5.49
CA HIS A 104 -2.86 -15.09 5.07
C HIS A 104 -2.06 -16.05 5.95
N ASP A 105 -2.74 -17.06 6.47
CA ASP A 105 -2.18 -18.10 7.32
C ASP A 105 -1.52 -17.56 8.62
N VAL A 106 -1.87 -16.36 9.10
CA VAL A 106 -1.27 -15.78 10.33
C VAL A 106 -1.52 -16.62 11.59
N ASP A 107 -2.55 -17.48 11.56
CA ASP A 107 -2.86 -18.45 12.61
C ASP A 107 -1.94 -19.68 12.58
N THR A 108 -1.40 -20.04 11.41
CA THR A 108 -0.54 -21.22 11.23
C THR A 108 0.94 -20.88 11.05
N HIS A 109 1.27 -19.67 10.59
CA HIS A 109 2.64 -19.22 10.30
C HIS A 109 3.16 -18.26 11.37
N GLU A 110 4.01 -18.79 12.25
CA GLU A 110 4.62 -18.07 13.36
C GLU A 110 5.48 -16.87 12.92
N ASP A 111 6.10 -16.94 11.73
CA ASP A 111 6.87 -15.84 11.14
C ASP A 111 5.98 -14.62 10.78
N ASN A 112 4.82 -14.87 10.17
CA ASN A 112 3.85 -13.81 9.85
C ASN A 112 3.35 -13.14 11.13
N ARG A 113 3.03 -13.96 12.14
CA ARG A 113 2.58 -13.50 13.45
C ARG A 113 3.65 -12.66 14.16
N SER A 114 4.88 -13.14 14.21
CA SER A 114 6.02 -12.45 14.83
C SER A 114 6.35 -11.12 14.15
N CYS A 115 6.04 -10.99 12.86
CA CYS A 115 6.20 -9.74 12.12
C CYS A 115 5.06 -8.73 12.42
N ILE A 116 3.81 -9.20 12.46
CA ILE A 116 2.63 -8.34 12.61
C ILE A 116 2.44 -7.83 14.04
N GLU A 117 2.63 -8.67 15.06
CA GLU A 117 2.33 -8.33 16.46
C GLU A 117 3.03 -7.03 16.92
N PRO A 118 4.35 -6.84 16.71
CA PRO A 118 5.03 -5.59 17.07
C PRO A 118 4.49 -4.38 16.31
N VAL A 119 4.16 -4.55 15.03
CA VAL A 119 3.65 -3.48 14.15
C VAL A 119 2.27 -3.01 14.62
N VAL A 120 1.37 -3.94 14.94
CA VAL A 120 0.03 -3.65 15.48
C VAL A 120 0.13 -2.97 16.84
N ALA A 121 0.99 -3.47 17.74
CA ALA A 121 1.21 -2.87 19.05
C ALA A 121 1.71 -1.41 18.94
N ILE A 122 2.67 -1.15 18.07
CA ILE A 122 3.17 0.22 17.81
C ILE A 122 2.04 1.11 17.27
N ALA A 123 1.23 0.60 16.34
CA ALA A 123 0.12 1.35 15.75
C ALA A 123 -0.92 1.75 16.82
N HIS A 124 -1.35 0.81 17.66
CA HIS A 124 -2.29 1.08 18.75
C HIS A 124 -1.72 2.05 19.80
N SER A 125 -0.44 1.94 20.17
CA SER A 125 0.20 2.86 21.11
C SER A 125 0.22 4.33 20.64
N ARG A 126 0.08 4.54 19.32
CA ARG A 126 0.02 5.86 18.68
C ARG A 126 -1.41 6.31 18.34
N GLY A 127 -2.42 5.54 18.75
CA GLY A 127 -3.83 5.83 18.46
C GLY A 127 -4.22 5.62 17.00
N LEU A 128 -3.44 4.84 16.23
CA LEU A 128 -3.76 4.52 14.85
C LEU A 128 -4.81 3.42 14.79
N LYS A 129 -5.78 3.54 13.88
CA LYS A 129 -6.69 2.44 13.54
C LYS A 129 -5.98 1.43 12.64
N VAL A 130 -5.98 0.16 12.99
CA VAL A 130 -5.42 -0.89 12.13
C VAL A 130 -6.52 -1.50 11.27
N PHE A 131 -6.26 -1.67 9.98
CA PHE A 131 -7.15 -2.28 9.01
C PHE A 131 -6.45 -3.46 8.36
N ALA A 132 -6.84 -4.69 8.70
CA ALA A 132 -6.40 -5.88 7.99
C ALA A 132 -7.28 -6.10 6.75
N THR A 133 -6.67 -6.42 5.62
CA THR A 133 -7.39 -6.78 4.39
C THR A 133 -7.14 -8.24 4.04
N GLY A 134 -8.16 -8.95 3.56
CA GLY A 134 -8.03 -10.35 3.16
C GLY A 134 -8.04 -11.33 4.34
N VAL A 135 -8.74 -11.00 5.43
CA VAL A 135 -9.05 -11.97 6.49
C VAL A 135 -10.10 -12.93 5.93
N GLU A 136 -9.73 -14.18 5.74
CA GLU A 136 -10.56 -15.20 5.10
C GLU A 136 -11.12 -16.21 6.12
N THR A 137 -10.46 -16.37 7.27
CA THR A 137 -10.88 -17.33 8.31
C THR A 137 -11.15 -16.68 9.67
N ALA A 138 -11.98 -17.35 10.48
CA ALA A 138 -12.23 -16.96 11.86
C ALA A 138 -10.99 -17.09 12.76
N ALA A 139 -10.07 -18.00 12.40
CA ALA A 139 -8.81 -18.20 13.11
C ALA A 139 -7.87 -16.99 12.91
N GLU A 140 -7.70 -16.54 11.65
CA GLU A 140 -6.96 -15.31 11.32
C GLU A 140 -7.55 -14.08 12.04
N TYR A 141 -8.89 -13.96 12.07
CA TYR A 141 -9.57 -12.88 12.79
C TYR A 141 -9.25 -12.88 14.29
N SER A 142 -9.26 -14.07 14.92
CA SER A 142 -9.01 -14.21 16.37
C SER A 142 -7.56 -13.89 16.77
N VAL A 143 -6.61 -13.93 15.83
CA VAL A 143 -5.22 -13.53 16.10
C VAL A 143 -5.07 -12.01 16.06
N LEU A 144 -5.91 -11.32 15.29
CA LEU A 144 -5.83 -9.87 15.06
C LEU A 144 -6.67 -9.02 16.03
N CYS A 145 -7.66 -9.63 16.70
CA CYS A 145 -8.62 -8.97 17.60
C CYS A 145 -8.48 -9.46 19.05
#